data_AF-A0A449B697-F1
#
_entry.id   AF-A0A449B697-F1
#
_cell.length_a   1.000
_cell.length_b   1.000
_cell.length_c   1.000
_cell.angle_alpha   90.00
_cell.angle_beta   90.00
_cell.angle_gamma   90.00
#
_symmetry.space_group_name_H-M   'P 1'
#
loop_
_entity.id
_entity.type
_entity.pdbx_description
1 polymer ?
#
loop_
_entity_poly.entity_id
_entity_poly.type
_entity_poly.pdbx_seq_one_letter_code
_entity_poly.pdbx_strand_id
1 'polypeptide(L)'
;MELRKDLYTKNRENEYFFLSRKTLSATFASGLSLLIGFVMFMMYISPFNINQETRIIFLVISILGLISSILVLWRDAYFYIKNIKLKNIHLRSQTKYTYYWIFLSGLFFPIYYFYMSKNVVFNSLLRKAFYLEGRNQFIKLEGTSKYTVKKLSHYKEFFKLDIADITISGLLLGLYLIVLFATKSSGLGGLSFEYLFYIVAAYFLRYFKAALLAFLADLFGLLISGTIGTWHWVYGLVPIAATLVLSLFFDLFEKNKKAGVILSNVVLWGVLVALFAIFIWQTSSSEANAIRISRTFGYRQLSITTFIVLAFLTAIIVAVMSALSFRYLTSKSDSKAKESILILLIAFVSVVLVIVVFRWIWGPFAYIRWQTWQNPKSKALANGYVFYMLPIVFRSVITIPVYTLVLSAIMVPLIYLRTKYIEKKVVGKY
;
A
#
# COMPACT_ATOMS: atom_id res chain seq x y z
N MET A 1 -16.41 -50.14 -5.05
CA MET A 1 -17.56 -49.20 -5.18
C MET A 1 -17.51 -48.11 -4.10
N GLU A 2 -17.03 -48.42 -2.89
CA GLU A 2 -16.88 -47.47 -1.76
C GLU A 2 -15.87 -46.35 -2.01
N LEU A 3 -14.71 -46.63 -2.62
CA LEU A 3 -13.72 -45.60 -2.95
C LEU A 3 -14.28 -44.48 -3.85
N ARG A 4 -15.25 -44.82 -4.72
CA ARG A 4 -15.97 -43.87 -5.58
C ARG A 4 -16.98 -43.03 -4.80
N LYS A 5 -17.57 -43.55 -3.71
CA LYS A 5 -18.48 -42.80 -2.84
C LYS A 5 -17.71 -41.79 -1.99
N ASP A 6 -16.57 -42.17 -1.44
CA ASP A 6 -15.72 -41.29 -0.61
C ASP A 6 -15.07 -40.14 -1.37
N LEU A 7 -14.64 -40.38 -2.61
CA LEU A 7 -14.18 -39.31 -3.51
C LEU A 7 -15.32 -38.34 -3.86
N TYR A 8 -16.55 -38.84 -3.93
CA TYR A 8 -17.73 -38.04 -4.27
C TYR A 8 -18.18 -37.15 -3.11
N THR A 9 -18.17 -37.67 -1.88
CA THR A 9 -18.50 -36.91 -0.67
C THR A 9 -17.43 -35.85 -0.38
N LYS A 10 -16.14 -36.22 -0.45
CA LYS A 10 -15.01 -35.30 -0.22
C LYS A 10 -14.94 -34.15 -1.25
N ASN A 11 -15.31 -34.40 -2.51
CA ASN A 11 -15.37 -33.35 -3.54
C ASN A 11 -16.59 -32.45 -3.40
N ARG A 12 -17.72 -32.97 -2.89
CA ARG A 12 -18.91 -32.18 -2.58
C ARG A 12 -18.61 -31.15 -1.49
N GLU A 13 -17.84 -31.54 -0.47
CA GLU A 13 -17.40 -30.65 0.62
C GLU A 13 -16.50 -29.50 0.12
N ASN A 14 -15.59 -29.78 -0.82
CA ASN A 14 -14.67 -28.80 -1.39
C ASN A 14 -15.35 -27.72 -2.27
N GLU A 15 -16.50 -27.99 -2.88
CA GLU A 15 -17.25 -27.03 -3.71
C GLU A 15 -18.12 -26.09 -2.88
N TYR A 16 -18.80 -26.61 -1.84
CA TYR A 16 -19.42 -25.78 -0.81
C TYR A 16 -18.39 -24.84 -0.17
N PHE A 17 -17.14 -25.29 -0.03
CA PHE A 17 -16.04 -24.52 0.51
C PHE A 17 -15.64 -23.30 -0.35
N PHE A 18 -15.70 -23.34 -1.68
CA PHE A 18 -15.23 -22.22 -2.52
C PHE A 18 -16.22 -21.04 -2.59
N LEU A 19 -17.51 -21.31 -2.80
CA LEU A 19 -18.55 -20.28 -2.83
C LEU A 19 -18.82 -19.73 -1.43
N SER A 20 -18.87 -20.60 -0.41
CA SER A 20 -18.94 -20.15 0.98
C SER A 20 -17.74 -19.27 1.31
N ARG A 21 -16.53 -19.57 0.83
CA ARG A 21 -15.34 -18.75 1.11
C ARG A 21 -15.35 -17.40 0.41
N LYS A 22 -15.92 -17.27 -0.80
CA LYS A 22 -16.08 -15.96 -1.45
C LYS A 22 -17.11 -15.11 -0.69
N THR A 23 -18.30 -15.64 -0.45
CA THR A 23 -19.35 -14.96 0.33
C THR A 23 -18.83 -14.61 1.72
N LEU A 24 -18.18 -15.56 2.40
CA LEU A 24 -17.54 -15.37 3.72
C LEU A 24 -16.47 -14.28 3.67
N SER A 25 -15.65 -14.20 2.60
CA SER A 25 -14.67 -13.13 2.47
C SER A 25 -15.30 -11.74 2.28
N ALA A 26 -16.38 -11.65 1.50
CA ALA A 26 -17.12 -10.39 1.31
C ALA A 26 -17.85 -9.99 2.61
N THR A 27 -18.51 -10.95 3.27
CA THR A 27 -19.13 -10.80 4.58
C THR A 27 -18.12 -10.37 5.65
N PHE A 28 -16.94 -10.99 5.70
CA PHE A 28 -15.90 -10.67 6.67
C PHE A 28 -15.32 -9.27 6.41
N ALA A 29 -15.05 -8.91 5.16
CA ALA A 29 -14.58 -7.57 4.80
C ALA A 29 -15.61 -6.49 5.13
N SER A 30 -16.90 -6.74 4.85
CA SER A 30 -18.00 -5.86 5.25
C SER A 30 -18.12 -5.76 6.77
N GLY A 31 -18.07 -6.89 7.49
CA GLY A 31 -18.11 -6.92 8.95
C GLY A 31 -16.95 -6.16 9.60
N LEU A 32 -15.73 -6.30 9.06
CA LEU A 32 -14.57 -5.54 9.53
C LEU A 32 -14.72 -4.03 9.27
N SER A 33 -15.20 -3.64 8.08
CA SER A 33 -15.47 -2.24 7.75
C SER A 33 -16.52 -1.64 8.68
N LEU A 34 -17.58 -2.40 8.99
CA LEU A 34 -18.63 -1.98 9.92
C LEU A 34 -18.10 -1.89 11.36
N LEU A 35 -17.26 -2.83 11.80
CA LEU A 35 -16.63 -2.81 13.12
C LEU A 35 -15.72 -1.59 13.28
N ILE A 36 -14.88 -1.29 12.28
CA ILE A 36 -14.06 -0.07 12.27
C ILE A 36 -14.95 1.16 12.33
N GLY A 37 -16.00 1.22 11.52
CA GLY A 37 -16.96 2.33 11.53
C GLY A 37 -17.62 2.52 12.90
N PHE A 38 -18.05 1.42 13.52
CA PHE A 38 -18.68 1.41 14.83
C PHE A 38 -17.73 1.85 15.95
N VAL A 39 -16.49 1.36 15.97
CA VAL A 39 -15.47 1.80 16.94
C VAL A 39 -15.23 3.30 16.82
N MET A 40 -15.13 3.82 15.59
CA MET A 40 -14.95 5.26 15.36
C MET A 40 -16.17 6.07 15.77
N PHE A 41 -17.38 5.54 15.56
CA PHE A 41 -18.61 6.15 16.07
C PHE A 41 -18.65 6.21 17.59
N MET A 42 -18.23 5.15 18.27
CA MET A 42 -18.13 5.13 19.74
C MET A 42 -17.09 6.13 20.23
N MET A 43 -15.96 6.29 19.52
CA MET A 43 -14.97 7.33 19.82
C MET A 43 -15.50 8.75 19.59
N TYR A 44 -16.40 8.94 18.61
CA TYR A 44 -17.08 10.22 18.37
C TYR A 44 -18.06 10.59 19.51
N ILE A 45 -18.84 9.63 20.00
CA ILE A 45 -19.81 9.84 21.10
C ILE A 45 -19.14 9.90 22.48
N SER A 46 -17.91 9.40 22.58
CA SER A 46 -17.21 9.25 23.85
C SER A 46 -17.16 10.57 24.67
N PRO A 47 -17.37 10.51 25.99
CA PRO A 47 -17.28 11.68 26.86
C PRO A 47 -15.84 12.15 27.10
N PHE A 48 -14.83 11.48 26.54
CA PHE A 48 -13.43 11.91 26.67
C PHE A 48 -13.21 13.30 26.06
N ASN A 49 -12.27 14.04 26.67
CA ASN A 49 -11.90 15.40 26.29
C ASN A 49 -11.06 15.39 25.00
N ILE A 50 -11.70 15.03 23.89
CA ILE A 50 -11.14 14.92 22.55
C ILE A 50 -11.47 16.20 21.77
N ASN A 51 -10.46 16.79 21.13
CA ASN A 51 -10.62 18.00 20.30
C ASN A 51 -11.73 17.83 19.24
N GLN A 52 -12.45 18.92 18.95
CA GLN A 52 -13.59 18.93 18.01
C GLN A 52 -13.19 18.44 16.60
N GLU A 53 -12.01 18.82 16.12
CA GLU A 53 -11.48 18.35 14.83
C GLU A 53 -11.33 16.82 14.78
N THR A 54 -10.82 16.22 15.86
CA THR A 54 -10.65 14.78 15.98
C THR A 54 -12.00 14.06 16.05
N ARG A 55 -13.00 14.66 16.70
CA ARG A 55 -14.39 14.14 16.71
C ARG A 55 -14.98 14.13 15.29
N ILE A 56 -14.78 15.20 14.51
CA ILE A 56 -15.24 15.25 13.11
C ILE A 56 -14.57 14.15 12.28
N ILE A 57 -13.26 13.94 12.46
CA ILE A 57 -12.54 12.85 11.77
C ILE A 57 -13.13 11.48 12.12
N PHE A 58 -13.43 11.21 13.40
CA PHE A 58 -14.06 9.96 13.82
C PHE A 58 -15.46 9.77 13.22
N LEU A 59 -16.26 10.84 13.14
CA LEU A 59 -17.57 10.79 12.49
C LEU A 59 -17.45 10.49 11.00
N VAL A 60 -16.52 11.13 10.29
CA VAL A 60 -16.28 10.88 8.86
C VAL A 60 -15.83 9.44 8.61
N ILE A 61 -14.88 8.93 9.41
CA ILE A 61 -14.41 7.55 9.28
C ILE A 61 -15.54 6.55 9.59
N SER A 62 -16.39 6.85 10.57
CA SER A 62 -17.59 6.05 10.88
C SER A 62 -18.53 5.93 9.67
N ILE A 63 -18.89 7.06 9.07
CA ILE A 63 -19.78 7.12 7.90
C ILE A 63 -19.16 6.38 6.72
N LEU A 64 -17.86 6.58 6.45
CA LEU A 64 -17.14 5.88 5.39
C LEU A 64 -17.08 4.35 5.64
N GLY A 65 -16.89 3.93 6.88
CA GLY A 65 -16.89 2.51 7.27
C GLY A 65 -18.24 1.84 7.00
N LEU A 66 -19.35 2.54 7.29
CA LEU A 66 -20.71 2.08 7.00
C LEU A 66 -20.98 1.99 5.49
N ILE A 67 -20.67 3.06 4.74
CA ILE A 67 -20.87 3.10 3.28
C ILE A 67 -20.05 1.99 2.60
N SER A 68 -18.78 1.85 2.98
CA SER A 68 -17.88 0.82 2.45
C SER A 68 -18.40 -0.59 2.72
N SER A 69 -18.93 -0.85 3.93
CA SER A 69 -19.54 -2.13 4.29
C SER A 69 -20.70 -2.50 3.35
N ILE A 70 -21.62 -1.57 3.11
CA ILE A 70 -22.77 -1.78 2.21
C ILE A 70 -22.30 -2.01 0.77
N LEU A 71 -21.37 -1.19 0.28
CA LEU A 71 -20.86 -1.29 -1.10
C LEU A 71 -20.18 -2.64 -1.38
N VAL A 72 -19.45 -3.20 -0.41
CA VAL A 72 -18.81 -4.52 -0.54
C VAL A 72 -19.85 -5.62 -0.74
N LEU A 73 -20.93 -5.63 0.05
CA LEU A 73 -21.99 -6.62 -0.05
C LEU A 73 -22.85 -6.42 -1.30
N TRP A 74 -23.18 -5.18 -1.67
CA TRP A 74 -23.92 -4.89 -2.90
C TRP A 74 -23.15 -5.29 -4.16
N ARG A 75 -21.82 -5.12 -4.17
CA ARG A 75 -20.98 -5.61 -5.27
C ARG A 75 -21.05 -7.13 -5.40
N ASP A 76 -21.05 -7.86 -4.28
CA ASP A 76 -21.16 -9.31 -4.30
C ASP A 76 -22.58 -9.76 -4.69
N ALA A 77 -23.62 -9.11 -4.15
CA ALA A 77 -25.02 -9.30 -4.53
C ALA A 77 -25.22 -9.13 -6.03
N TYR A 78 -24.68 -8.06 -6.62
CA TYR A 78 -24.73 -7.82 -8.06
C TYR A 78 -24.04 -8.94 -8.87
N PHE A 79 -22.90 -9.45 -8.40
CA PHE A 79 -22.23 -10.59 -9.02
C PHE A 79 -23.14 -11.82 -9.06
N TYR A 80 -23.82 -12.14 -7.95
CA TYR A 80 -24.72 -13.29 -7.90
C TYR A 80 -25.95 -13.07 -8.80
N ILE A 81 -26.60 -11.91 -8.72
CA ILE A 81 -27.74 -11.55 -9.56
C ILE A 81 -27.39 -11.72 -11.05
N LYS A 82 -26.21 -11.22 -11.47
CA LYS A 82 -25.74 -11.34 -12.85
C LYS A 82 -25.53 -12.80 -13.26
N ASN A 83 -24.90 -13.61 -12.41
CA ASN A 83 -24.63 -15.01 -12.71
C ASN A 83 -25.89 -15.90 -12.68
N ILE A 84 -26.89 -15.55 -11.87
CA ILE A 84 -28.20 -16.21 -11.88
C ILE A 84 -28.93 -15.90 -13.21
N LYS A 85 -28.93 -14.64 -13.65
CA LYS A 85 -29.52 -14.25 -14.96
C LYS A 85 -28.87 -14.98 -16.14
N LEU A 86 -27.56 -15.18 -16.07
CA LEU A 86 -26.79 -15.94 -17.08
C LEU A 86 -26.92 -17.46 -16.93
N LYS A 87 -27.73 -17.95 -15.99
CA LYS A 87 -27.91 -19.39 -15.68
C LYS A 87 -26.61 -20.12 -15.28
N ASN A 88 -25.59 -19.38 -14.87
CA ASN A 88 -24.32 -19.93 -14.36
C ASN A 88 -24.48 -20.46 -12.92
N ILE A 89 -25.41 -19.88 -12.16
CA ILE A 89 -25.71 -20.24 -10.77
C ILE A 89 -27.21 -20.49 -10.64
N HIS A 90 -27.59 -21.61 -10.03
CA HIS A 90 -28.98 -21.89 -9.68
C HIS A 90 -29.25 -21.54 -8.22
N LEU A 91 -30.50 -21.25 -7.92
CA LEU A 91 -30.96 -21.06 -6.55
C LEU A 91 -31.88 -22.19 -6.19
N ARG A 92 -31.86 -22.60 -4.91
CA ARG A 92 -32.70 -23.66 -4.37
C ARG A 92 -34.19 -23.38 -4.56
N SER A 93 -34.56 -22.10 -4.49
CA SER A 93 -35.90 -21.60 -4.77
C SER A 93 -35.76 -20.32 -5.58
N GLN A 94 -36.33 -20.30 -6.79
CA GLN A 94 -36.44 -19.10 -7.62
C GLN A 94 -37.85 -18.55 -7.50
N THR A 95 -38.06 -17.63 -6.56
CA THR A 95 -39.27 -16.80 -6.51
C THR A 95 -39.03 -15.48 -7.25
N LYS A 96 -40.11 -14.79 -7.66
CA LYS A 96 -40.05 -13.46 -8.29
C LYS A 96 -39.27 -12.44 -7.44
N TYR A 97 -39.23 -12.62 -6.12
CA TYR A 97 -38.59 -11.70 -5.16
C TYR A 97 -37.14 -12.04 -4.84
N THR A 98 -36.58 -13.10 -5.40
CA THR A 98 -35.26 -13.60 -5.02
C THR A 98 -34.14 -12.57 -5.24
N TYR A 99 -34.22 -11.81 -6.35
CA TYR A 99 -33.25 -10.74 -6.63
C TYR A 99 -33.33 -9.60 -5.62
N TYR A 100 -34.55 -9.25 -5.18
CA TYR A 100 -34.77 -8.24 -4.16
C TYR A 100 -34.20 -8.69 -2.81
N TRP A 101 -34.41 -9.95 -2.42
CA TRP A 101 -33.86 -10.50 -1.18
C TRP A 101 -32.32 -10.56 -1.18
N ILE A 102 -31.69 -10.92 -2.31
CA ILE A 102 -30.22 -10.88 -2.45
C ILE A 102 -29.69 -9.45 -2.29
N PHE A 103 -30.38 -8.47 -2.86
CA PHE A 103 -29.98 -7.07 -2.75
C PHE A 103 -30.21 -6.49 -1.35
N LEU A 104 -31.38 -6.75 -0.76
CA LEU A 104 -31.78 -6.26 0.55
C LEU A 104 -30.93 -6.86 1.68
N SER A 105 -30.63 -8.16 1.59
CA SER A 105 -29.71 -8.81 2.53
C SER A 105 -28.31 -8.20 2.49
N GLY A 106 -27.91 -7.58 1.37
CA GLY A 106 -26.65 -6.84 1.25
C GLY A 106 -26.54 -5.57 2.10
N LEU A 107 -27.59 -5.19 2.83
CA LEU A 107 -27.51 -4.13 3.85
C LEU A 107 -26.89 -4.63 5.17
N PHE A 108 -26.95 -5.94 5.44
CA PHE A 108 -26.53 -6.53 6.70
C PHE A 108 -25.71 -7.80 6.49
N PHE A 109 -24.42 -7.77 6.84
CA PHE A 109 -23.49 -8.86 6.57
C PHE A 109 -23.90 -10.24 7.14
N PRO A 110 -24.49 -10.39 8.35
CA PRO A 110 -24.88 -11.70 8.85
C PRO A 110 -26.05 -12.27 8.04
N ILE A 111 -27.05 -11.43 7.76
CA ILE A 111 -28.24 -11.79 6.98
C ILE A 111 -27.83 -12.20 5.56
N TYR A 112 -26.92 -11.44 4.94
CA TYR A 112 -26.37 -11.76 3.63
C TYR A 112 -25.71 -13.15 3.59
N TYR A 113 -24.84 -13.45 4.56
CA TYR A 113 -24.14 -14.72 4.63
C TYR A 113 -25.09 -15.91 4.80
N PHE A 114 -26.03 -15.81 5.75
CA PHE A 114 -27.03 -16.87 5.99
C PHE A 114 -27.95 -17.06 4.79
N TYR A 115 -28.37 -15.97 4.15
CA TYR A 115 -29.23 -16.04 2.96
C TYR A 115 -28.52 -16.74 1.80
N MET A 116 -27.27 -16.35 1.51
CA MET A 116 -26.52 -16.88 0.37
C MET A 116 -26.08 -18.32 0.58
N SER A 117 -25.65 -18.68 1.80
CA SER A 117 -25.26 -20.06 2.13
C SER A 117 -26.43 -21.05 2.06
N LYS A 118 -27.66 -20.60 2.38
CA LYS A 118 -28.86 -21.45 2.34
C LYS A 118 -29.45 -21.61 0.93
N ASN A 119 -29.37 -20.57 0.09
CA ASN A 119 -30.15 -20.49 -1.14
C ASN A 119 -29.37 -20.78 -2.44
N VAL A 120 -28.04 -20.74 -2.45
CA VAL A 120 -27.25 -20.97 -3.67
C VAL A 120 -26.99 -22.47 -3.90
N VAL A 121 -27.31 -22.99 -5.09
CA VAL A 121 -27.13 -24.40 -5.49
C VAL A 121 -26.40 -24.48 -6.85
N PHE A 122 -25.37 -25.32 -6.97
CA PHE A 122 -24.55 -25.38 -8.19
C PHE A 122 -25.20 -26.26 -9.29
N ASN A 123 -25.04 -25.87 -10.55
CA ASN A 123 -25.58 -26.59 -11.72
C ASN A 123 -24.73 -27.83 -12.08
N SER A 124 -25.37 -28.96 -12.40
CA SER A 124 -24.73 -30.25 -12.70
C SER A 124 -23.99 -30.30 -14.05
N LEU A 125 -24.18 -29.32 -14.94
CA LEU A 125 -23.47 -29.27 -16.23
C LEU A 125 -22.05 -28.69 -16.13
N LEU A 126 -21.82 -27.71 -15.26
CA LEU A 126 -20.47 -27.22 -14.91
C LEU A 126 -19.65 -28.30 -14.20
N ARG A 127 -20.32 -29.24 -13.52
CA ARG A 127 -19.76 -30.45 -12.89
C ARG A 127 -19.05 -31.38 -13.89
N LYS A 128 -19.57 -31.48 -15.12
CA LYS A 128 -18.98 -32.30 -16.20
C LYS A 128 -17.77 -31.61 -16.82
N ALA A 129 -17.82 -30.28 -16.97
CA ALA A 129 -16.72 -29.47 -17.48
C ALA A 129 -15.50 -29.51 -16.55
N PHE A 130 -15.68 -29.29 -15.24
CA PHE A 130 -14.59 -29.38 -14.26
C PHE A 130 -13.97 -30.79 -14.13
N TYR A 131 -14.74 -31.85 -14.40
CA TYR A 131 -14.27 -33.23 -14.27
C TYR A 131 -13.43 -33.71 -15.47
N LEU A 132 -13.69 -33.20 -16.68
CA LEU A 132 -12.93 -33.54 -17.89
C LEU A 132 -11.62 -32.73 -18.02
N GLU A 133 -11.51 -31.60 -17.32
CA GLU A 133 -10.47 -30.58 -17.53
C GLU A 133 -9.37 -30.57 -16.45
N GLY A 134 -9.27 -31.67 -15.68
CA GLY A 134 -8.17 -31.94 -14.75
C GLY A 134 -6.86 -32.36 -15.44
N ARG A 135 -6.84 -32.40 -16.78
CA ARG A 135 -5.64 -32.67 -17.60
C ARG A 135 -5.56 -31.65 -18.73
N ASN A 136 -4.88 -30.55 -18.46
CA ASN A 136 -4.37 -29.56 -19.42
C ASN A 136 -5.39 -28.77 -20.25
N GLN A 137 -5.31 -27.44 -20.09
CA GLN A 137 -5.99 -26.37 -20.83
C GLN A 137 -7.42 -26.04 -20.35
N PHE A 138 -7.55 -24.90 -19.66
CA PHE A 138 -8.84 -24.29 -19.32
C PHE A 138 -9.52 -23.75 -20.59
N ILE A 139 -10.70 -24.24 -20.92
CA ILE A 139 -11.60 -23.66 -21.91
C ILE A 139 -12.16 -22.35 -21.37
N LYS A 140 -12.01 -21.34 -22.24
CA LYS A 140 -12.69 -20.05 -22.22
C LYS A 140 -14.20 -20.24 -21.99
N LEU A 141 -14.72 -19.69 -20.90
CA LEU A 141 -16.09 -19.22 -20.88
C LEU A 141 -16.17 -17.99 -21.81
N GLU A 142 -16.57 -18.20 -23.06
CA GLU A 142 -16.83 -17.11 -24.00
C GLU A 142 -18.11 -16.37 -23.62
N GLY A 143 -17.88 -15.35 -22.79
CA GLY A 143 -18.86 -14.38 -22.31
C GLY A 143 -18.12 -13.29 -21.55
N THR A 144 -17.22 -12.59 -22.25
CA THR A 144 -16.52 -11.34 -21.84
C THR A 144 -16.18 -11.19 -20.36
N SER A 145 -15.63 -12.23 -19.74
CA SER A 145 -15.19 -12.21 -18.35
C SER A 145 -13.67 -12.22 -18.28
N LYS A 146 -13.09 -11.01 -18.25
CA LYS A 146 -11.65 -10.73 -18.05
C LYS A 146 -11.22 -10.92 -16.59
N TYR A 147 -11.72 -11.94 -15.89
CA TYR A 147 -11.34 -12.19 -14.49
C TYR A 147 -11.04 -13.66 -14.23
N THR A 148 -9.74 -13.94 -14.18
CA THR A 148 -9.14 -15.18 -13.74
C THR A 148 -9.39 -15.37 -12.22
N VAL A 149 -9.79 -16.57 -11.81
CA VAL A 149 -9.83 -17.04 -10.39
C VAL A 149 -8.40 -17.24 -9.85
N LYS A 150 -7.48 -16.34 -10.22
CA LYS A 150 -6.10 -16.25 -9.74
C LYS A 150 -5.98 -15.32 -8.52
N LYS A 151 -7.09 -14.69 -8.10
CA LYS A 151 -7.08 -13.56 -7.13
C LYS A 151 -7.43 -13.93 -5.68
N LEU A 152 -7.99 -15.11 -5.40
CA LEU A 152 -8.33 -15.53 -4.02
C LEU A 152 -7.27 -16.42 -3.35
N SER A 153 -6.35 -17.02 -4.12
CA SER A 153 -5.14 -17.66 -3.59
C SER A 153 -4.03 -16.66 -3.25
N HIS A 154 -4.04 -15.47 -3.84
CA HIS A 154 -2.98 -14.47 -3.70
C HIS A 154 -2.83 -13.87 -2.30
N TYR A 155 -3.94 -13.68 -1.56
CA TYR A 155 -3.84 -13.03 -0.25
C TYR A 155 -3.14 -13.89 0.80
N LYS A 156 -3.33 -15.22 0.79
CA LYS A 156 -2.57 -16.11 1.68
C LYS A 156 -1.08 -16.12 1.34
N GLU A 157 -0.74 -16.00 0.07
CA GLU A 157 0.67 -15.95 -0.38
C GLU A 157 1.38 -14.65 0.02
N PHE A 158 0.65 -13.56 0.28
CA PHE A 158 1.22 -12.31 0.79
C PHE A 158 1.67 -12.41 2.26
N PHE A 159 1.02 -13.24 3.07
CA PHE A 159 1.35 -13.41 4.50
C PHE A 159 2.21 -14.65 4.79
N LYS A 160 2.18 -15.66 3.93
CA LYS A 160 2.96 -16.90 4.13
C LYS A 160 4.43 -16.69 3.79
N LEU A 161 5.32 -16.76 4.78
CA LEU A 161 6.77 -16.82 4.58
C LEU A 161 7.20 -18.23 4.19
N ASP A 162 7.87 -18.37 3.04
CA ASP A 162 8.53 -19.62 2.65
C ASP A 162 10.02 -19.57 3.02
N ILE A 163 10.70 -20.72 3.05
CA ILE A 163 12.14 -20.80 3.41
C ILE A 163 12.97 -19.86 2.54
N ALA A 164 12.70 -19.80 1.24
CA ALA A 164 13.38 -18.88 0.32
C ALA A 164 13.12 -17.39 0.64
N ASP A 165 11.92 -17.03 1.11
CA ASP A 165 11.64 -15.65 1.58
C ASP A 165 12.51 -15.33 2.82
N ILE A 166 12.62 -16.27 3.76
CA ILE A 166 13.41 -16.11 4.99
C ILE A 166 14.90 -15.97 4.65
N THR A 167 15.44 -16.81 3.77
CA THR A 167 16.85 -16.75 3.36
C THR A 167 17.19 -15.42 2.68
N ILE A 168 16.35 -14.96 1.74
CA ILE A 168 16.56 -13.67 1.07
C ILE A 168 16.40 -12.52 2.08
N SER A 169 15.45 -12.60 2.99
CA SER A 169 15.28 -11.61 4.06
C SER A 169 16.52 -11.49 4.92
N GLY A 170 17.11 -12.62 5.33
CA GLY A 170 18.35 -12.67 6.10
C GLY A 170 19.54 -12.07 5.35
N LEU A 171 19.69 -12.38 4.05
CA LEU A 171 20.74 -11.80 3.21
C LEU A 171 20.60 -10.28 3.05
N LEU A 172 19.38 -9.82 2.74
CA LEU A 172 19.09 -8.39 2.60
C LEU A 172 19.31 -7.64 3.91
N LEU A 173 18.85 -8.19 5.04
CA LEU A 173 19.08 -7.62 6.37
C LEU A 173 20.58 -7.53 6.68
N GLY A 174 21.34 -8.61 6.44
CA GLY A 174 22.79 -8.62 6.65
C GLY A 174 23.51 -7.56 5.82
N LEU A 175 23.17 -7.44 4.53
CA LEU A 175 23.73 -6.40 3.66
C LEU A 175 23.39 -4.99 4.16
N TYR A 176 22.15 -4.76 4.59
CA TYR A 176 21.75 -3.48 5.15
C TYR A 176 22.55 -3.13 6.40
N LEU A 177 22.74 -4.08 7.32
CA LEU A 177 23.51 -3.86 8.54
C LEU A 177 24.99 -3.57 8.25
N ILE A 178 25.60 -4.26 7.27
CA ILE A 178 26.97 -3.98 6.82
C ILE A 178 27.07 -2.56 6.25
N VAL A 179 26.14 -2.16 5.39
CA VAL A 179 26.12 -0.80 4.82
C VAL A 179 25.90 0.25 5.91
N LEU A 180 25.00 0.01 6.85
CA LEU A 180 24.74 0.90 7.98
C LEU A 180 25.99 1.08 8.85
N PHE A 181 26.70 -0.02 9.16
CA PHE A 181 27.95 0.02 9.91
C PHE A 181 29.05 0.79 9.15
N ALA A 182 29.22 0.53 7.86
CA ALA A 182 30.20 1.19 7.02
C ALA A 182 29.92 2.70 6.93
N THR A 183 28.68 3.10 6.64
CA THR A 183 28.27 4.50 6.51
C THR A 183 28.42 5.30 7.79
N LYS A 184 28.17 4.69 8.94
CA LYS A 184 28.44 5.30 10.25
C LYS A 184 29.93 5.50 10.49
N SER A 185 30.77 4.55 10.05
CA SER A 185 32.22 4.59 10.23
C SER A 185 32.92 5.59 9.28
N SER A 186 32.41 5.76 8.06
CA SER A 186 33.04 6.58 7.02
C SER A 186 32.78 8.09 7.13
N GLY A 187 32.05 8.56 8.15
CA GLY A 187 31.69 9.99 8.29
C GLY A 187 30.69 10.50 7.23
N LEU A 188 30.21 9.63 6.33
CA LEU A 188 29.17 9.90 5.31
C LEU A 188 27.76 10.05 5.92
N GLY A 189 27.65 10.39 7.20
CA GLY A 189 26.44 10.35 8.04
C GLY A 189 25.28 11.28 7.64
N GLY A 190 25.34 11.89 6.45
CA GLY A 190 24.24 12.66 5.86
C GLY A 190 23.26 11.84 5.00
N LEU A 191 23.68 10.68 4.49
CA LEU A 191 22.88 9.83 3.60
C LEU A 191 22.28 8.64 4.36
N SER A 192 20.96 8.63 4.53
CA SER A 192 20.22 7.54 5.17
C SER A 192 19.88 6.46 4.15
N PHE A 193 20.71 5.41 4.07
CA PHE A 193 20.54 4.28 3.12
C PHE A 193 19.29 3.42 3.41
N GLU A 194 18.65 3.62 4.57
CA GLU A 194 17.39 3.00 4.99
C GLU A 194 16.31 3.05 3.90
N TYR A 195 16.14 4.21 3.25
CA TYR A 195 15.10 4.36 2.22
C TYR A 195 15.40 3.54 0.96
N LEU A 196 16.67 3.43 0.56
CA LEU A 196 17.07 2.54 -0.54
C LEU A 196 16.79 1.09 -0.17
N PHE A 197 17.10 0.71 1.07
CA PHE A 197 16.80 -0.62 1.58
C PHE A 197 15.30 -0.92 1.54
N TYR A 198 14.44 0.00 1.98
CA TYR A 198 12.97 -0.19 1.90
C TYR A 198 12.50 -0.43 0.47
N ILE A 199 13.05 0.29 -0.50
CA ILE A 199 12.71 0.11 -1.91
C ILE A 199 13.12 -1.29 -2.39
N VAL A 200 14.35 -1.73 -2.08
CA VAL A 200 14.85 -3.07 -2.47
C VAL A 200 14.05 -4.18 -1.79
N ALA A 201 13.78 -4.06 -0.49
CA ALA A 201 12.98 -5.02 0.28
C ALA A 201 11.55 -5.14 -0.28
N ALA A 202 10.89 -4.02 -0.56
CA ALA A 202 9.56 -3.99 -1.17
C ALA A 202 9.55 -4.61 -2.57
N TYR A 203 10.62 -4.42 -3.34
CA TYR A 203 10.74 -4.99 -4.67
C TYR A 203 10.77 -6.53 -4.64
N PHE A 204 11.58 -7.12 -3.76
CA PHE A 204 11.73 -8.58 -3.66
C PHE A 204 10.58 -9.29 -2.95
N LEU A 205 10.28 -8.91 -1.70
CA LEU A 205 9.46 -9.71 -0.80
C LEU A 205 7.96 -9.36 -0.88
N ARG A 206 7.66 -8.12 -1.24
CA ARG A 206 6.30 -7.54 -1.34
C ARG A 206 5.51 -7.53 -0.02
N TYR A 207 4.65 -6.52 0.09
CA TYR A 207 3.60 -6.38 1.10
C TYR A 207 4.11 -6.65 2.53
N PHE A 208 3.45 -7.58 3.24
CA PHE A 208 3.70 -7.89 4.63
C PHE A 208 5.14 -8.38 4.89
N LYS A 209 5.72 -9.15 3.98
CA LYS A 209 7.08 -9.69 4.13
C LYS A 209 8.13 -8.58 4.08
N ALA A 210 7.97 -7.67 3.13
CA ALA A 210 8.81 -6.49 3.02
C ALA A 210 8.63 -5.57 4.24
N ALA A 211 7.40 -5.39 4.72
CA ALA A 211 7.11 -4.59 5.91
C ALA A 211 7.75 -5.16 7.17
N LEU A 212 7.65 -6.47 7.37
CA LEU A 212 8.30 -7.16 8.48
C LEU A 212 9.82 -7.01 8.41
N LEU A 213 10.43 -7.25 7.24
CA LEU A 213 11.87 -7.08 7.06
C LEU A 213 12.33 -5.64 7.31
N ALA A 214 11.62 -4.65 6.77
CA ALA A 214 11.96 -3.24 6.96
C ALA A 214 11.82 -2.80 8.41
N PHE A 215 10.79 -3.28 9.11
CA PHE A 215 10.63 -3.05 10.54
C PHE A 215 11.78 -3.66 11.35
N LEU A 216 12.18 -4.89 11.04
CA LEU A 216 13.32 -5.53 11.70
C LEU A 216 14.63 -4.79 11.40
N ALA A 217 14.83 -4.32 10.16
CA ALA A 217 16.00 -3.54 9.79
C ALA A 217 16.09 -2.21 10.55
N ASP A 218 14.97 -1.50 10.73
CA ASP A 218 14.90 -0.29 11.55
C ASP A 218 15.26 -0.59 13.02
N LEU A 219 14.65 -1.63 13.60
CA LEU A 219 14.91 -2.06 14.97
C LEU A 219 16.38 -2.45 15.19
N PHE A 220 16.93 -3.34 14.35
CA PHE A 220 18.32 -3.78 14.45
C PHE A 220 19.31 -2.67 14.11
N GLY A 221 18.92 -1.75 13.22
CA GLY A 221 19.72 -0.58 12.90
C GLY A 221 19.91 0.31 14.14
N LEU A 222 18.83 0.57 14.87
CA LEU A 222 18.86 1.32 16.14
C LEU A 222 19.59 0.56 17.27
N LEU A 223 19.48 -0.76 17.29
CA LEU A 223 20.21 -1.60 18.23
C LEU A 223 21.73 -1.49 18.00
N ILE A 224 22.18 -1.66 16.76
CA ILE A 224 23.61 -1.60 16.38
C ILE A 224 24.16 -0.18 16.49
N SER A 225 23.34 0.83 16.22
CA SER A 225 23.76 2.22 16.40
C SER A 225 23.91 2.61 17.87
N GLY A 226 23.39 1.82 18.81
CA GLY A 226 23.34 2.13 20.24
C GLY A 226 22.27 3.17 20.60
N THR A 227 21.36 3.49 19.68
CA THR A 227 20.33 4.52 19.86
C THR A 227 18.93 3.93 20.03
N ILE A 228 18.81 2.69 20.54
CA ILE A 228 17.52 2.03 20.74
C ILE A 228 16.57 2.83 21.65
N GLY A 229 17.11 3.63 22.58
CA GLY A 229 16.31 4.54 23.43
C GLY A 229 15.61 5.67 22.67
N THR A 230 15.96 5.93 21.41
CA THR A 230 15.25 6.87 20.54
C THR A 230 14.13 6.20 19.75
N TRP A 231 13.91 4.89 19.92
CA TRP A 231 12.83 4.19 19.23
C TRP A 231 11.47 4.71 19.71
N HIS A 232 10.59 5.00 18.75
CA HIS A 232 9.25 5.44 19.01
C HIS A 232 8.32 4.89 17.95
N TRP A 233 7.13 4.46 18.35
CA TRP A 233 6.21 3.74 17.47
C TRP A 233 5.82 4.53 16.21
N VAL A 234 5.78 5.88 16.28
CA VAL A 234 5.52 6.73 15.11
C VAL A 234 6.65 6.64 14.07
N TYR A 235 7.90 6.43 14.51
CA TYR A 235 9.03 6.14 13.62
C TYR A 235 9.01 4.70 13.12
N GLY A 236 8.73 3.74 14.01
CA GLY A 236 8.64 2.32 13.64
C GLY A 236 7.54 2.01 12.61
N LEU A 237 6.53 2.88 12.46
CA LEU A 237 5.50 2.75 11.43
C LEU A 237 5.98 3.11 10.02
N VAL A 238 7.01 3.97 9.91
CA VAL A 238 7.57 4.42 8.62
C VAL A 238 8.04 3.26 7.74
N PRO A 239 8.94 2.35 8.18
CA PRO A 239 9.41 1.25 7.34
C PRO A 239 8.26 0.36 6.85
N ILE A 240 7.25 0.11 7.70
CA ILE A 240 6.08 -0.70 7.37
C ILE A 240 5.25 -0.01 6.29
N ALA A 241 4.86 1.24 6.51
CA ALA A 241 4.03 1.97 5.57
C ALA A 241 4.74 2.21 4.23
N ALA A 242 6.04 2.53 4.26
CA ALA A 242 6.84 2.76 3.06
C ALA A 242 6.91 1.53 2.17
N THR A 243 7.25 0.38 2.73
CA THR A 243 7.35 -0.86 1.96
C THR A 243 6.00 -1.36 1.44
N LEU A 244 4.90 -1.14 2.18
CA LEU A 244 3.55 -1.46 1.70
C LEU A 244 3.16 -0.61 0.49
N VAL A 245 3.36 0.71 0.57
CA VAL A 245 3.05 1.63 -0.55
C VAL A 245 3.93 1.34 -1.77
N LEU A 246 5.23 1.10 -1.56
CA LEU A 246 6.15 0.69 -2.62
C LEU A 246 5.76 -0.64 -3.26
N SER A 247 5.33 -1.61 -2.47
CA SER A 247 4.89 -2.92 -2.99
C SER A 247 3.67 -2.79 -3.88
N LEU A 248 2.69 -1.96 -3.48
CA LEU A 248 1.53 -1.63 -4.30
C LEU A 248 1.96 -0.95 -5.61
N PHE A 249 2.91 -0.03 -5.52
CA PHE A 249 3.45 0.68 -6.67
C PHE A 249 4.13 -0.28 -7.66
N PHE A 250 5.04 -1.13 -7.21
CA PHE A 250 5.69 -2.10 -8.09
C PHE A 250 4.72 -3.09 -8.72
N ASP A 251 3.66 -3.50 -8.01
CA ASP A 251 2.61 -4.35 -8.54
C ASP A 251 1.86 -3.69 -9.70
N LEU A 252 1.68 -2.37 -9.67
CA LEU A 252 1.06 -1.61 -10.75
C LEU A 252 1.95 -1.61 -11.99
N PHE A 253 3.26 -1.38 -11.83
CA PHE A 253 4.22 -1.40 -12.93
C PHE A 253 4.34 -2.76 -13.60
N GLU A 254 4.30 -3.84 -12.82
CA GLU A 254 4.37 -5.21 -13.35
C GLU A 254 3.10 -5.63 -14.09
N LYS A 255 1.92 -5.26 -13.57
CA LYS A 255 0.64 -5.64 -14.19
C LYS A 255 0.36 -4.85 -15.46
N ASN A 256 0.65 -3.54 -15.46
CA ASN A 256 0.44 -2.69 -16.62
C ASN A 256 1.41 -1.50 -16.59
N LYS A 257 2.52 -1.63 -17.32
CA LYS A 257 3.59 -0.61 -17.37
C LYS A 257 3.06 0.79 -17.73
N LYS A 258 2.17 0.90 -18.72
CA LYS A 258 1.58 2.19 -19.13
C LYS A 258 0.70 2.79 -18.04
N ALA A 259 -0.20 1.99 -17.45
CA ALA A 259 -1.05 2.46 -16.36
C ALA A 259 -0.22 2.79 -15.10
N GLY A 260 0.84 2.03 -14.82
CA GLY A 260 1.78 2.31 -13.74
C GLY A 260 2.45 3.68 -13.91
N VAL A 261 2.92 4.01 -15.11
CA VAL A 261 3.47 5.33 -15.42
C VAL A 261 2.43 6.44 -15.22
N ILE A 262 1.22 6.30 -15.77
CA ILE A 262 0.18 7.33 -15.63
C ILE A 262 -0.20 7.51 -14.15
N LEU A 263 -0.50 6.41 -13.45
CA LEU A 263 -0.90 6.44 -12.05
C LEU A 263 0.22 6.97 -11.15
N SER A 264 1.49 6.70 -11.49
CA SER A 264 2.62 7.25 -10.75
C SER A 264 2.71 8.77 -10.81
N ASN A 265 2.37 9.36 -11.95
CA ASN A 265 2.26 10.81 -12.07
C ASN A 265 1.11 11.32 -11.19
N VAL A 266 -0.07 10.70 -11.29
CA VAL A 266 -1.25 11.11 -10.50
C VAL A 266 -0.96 11.07 -8.99
N VAL A 267 -0.34 9.99 -8.51
CA VAL A 267 0.05 9.86 -7.09
C VAL A 267 1.07 10.92 -6.71
N LEU A 268 2.09 11.16 -7.55
CA LEU A 268 3.09 12.19 -7.29
C LEU A 268 2.46 13.58 -7.17
N TRP A 269 1.60 13.96 -8.12
CA TRP A 269 0.85 15.21 -8.07
C TRP A 269 0.01 15.31 -6.79
N GLY A 270 -0.72 14.25 -6.44
CA GLY A 270 -1.52 14.21 -5.21
C GLY A 270 -0.69 14.42 -3.95
N VAL A 271 0.48 13.77 -3.85
CA VAL A 271 1.40 13.93 -2.71
C VAL A 271 1.98 15.34 -2.65
N LEU A 272 2.35 15.94 -3.79
CA LEU A 272 2.86 17.30 -3.84
C LEU A 272 1.79 18.34 -3.47
N VAL A 273 0.56 18.16 -3.94
CA VAL A 273 -0.58 19.00 -3.54
C VAL A 273 -0.84 18.88 -2.05
N ALA A 274 -0.81 17.66 -1.49
CA ALA A 274 -0.95 17.45 -0.04
C ALA A 274 0.17 18.15 0.75
N LEU A 275 1.42 18.08 0.27
CA LEU A 275 2.55 18.79 0.89
C LEU A 275 2.31 20.31 0.90
N PHE A 276 1.88 20.90 -0.21
CA PHE A 276 1.56 22.33 -0.27
C PHE A 276 0.36 22.70 0.61
N ALA A 277 -0.67 21.87 0.65
CA ALA A 277 -1.83 22.09 1.52
C ALA A 277 -1.42 22.11 2.99
N ILE A 278 -0.58 21.15 3.43
CA ILE A 278 -0.03 21.11 4.79
C ILE A 278 0.82 22.35 5.05
N PHE A 279 1.69 22.73 4.10
CA PHE A 279 2.53 23.91 4.22
C PHE A 279 1.69 25.19 4.40
N ILE A 280 0.70 25.41 3.53
CA ILE A 280 -0.18 26.59 3.58
C ILE A 280 -0.95 26.61 4.89
N TRP A 281 -1.54 25.48 5.30
CA TRP A 281 -2.29 25.37 6.56
C TRP A 281 -1.44 25.66 7.79
N GLN A 282 -0.18 25.20 7.81
CA GLN A 282 0.77 25.48 8.89
C GLN A 282 1.23 26.95 8.89
N THR A 283 1.34 27.58 7.73
CA THR A 283 1.67 29.02 7.63
C THR A 283 0.51 29.95 7.95
N SER A 284 -0.74 29.55 7.69
CA SER A 284 -1.92 30.39 7.90
C SER A 284 -2.44 30.36 9.33
N SER A 285 -2.12 29.30 10.08
CA SER A 285 -2.51 29.12 11.49
C SER A 285 -1.58 29.84 12.48
N SER A 286 -0.46 30.41 12.03
CA SER A 286 0.29 31.37 12.83
C SER A 286 -0.40 32.73 12.76
N GLU A 287 -1.11 33.12 13.82
CA GLU A 287 -1.58 34.49 14.03
C GLU A 287 -0.43 35.48 13.80
N ALA A 288 -0.47 36.22 12.68
CA ALA A 288 -0.04 37.62 12.59
C ALA A 288 -0.07 38.12 11.15
N ASN A 289 -1.02 39.02 10.89
CA ASN A 289 -0.67 40.25 10.18
C ASN A 289 0.49 40.92 10.95
N ALA A 290 1.74 40.74 10.52
CA ALA A 290 2.83 41.69 10.77
C ALA A 290 4.12 41.27 10.05
N ILE A 291 4.36 41.91 8.91
CA ILE A 291 5.71 42.25 8.48
C ILE A 291 6.28 43.18 9.57
N ARG A 292 7.17 42.67 10.43
CA ARG A 292 8.14 43.51 11.16
C ARG A 292 9.46 42.76 11.30
N ILE A 293 10.35 43.08 10.37
CA ILE A 293 11.79 42.84 10.46
C ILE A 293 12.35 43.77 11.54
N SER A 294 12.93 43.20 12.62
CA SER A 294 14.16 43.75 13.20
C SER A 294 14.84 42.79 14.19
N ARG A 295 16.14 42.53 13.91
CA ARG A 295 17.30 42.53 14.82
C ARG A 295 17.15 41.63 16.05
N THR A 296 17.61 40.38 16.12
CA THR A 296 19.02 39.95 15.97
C THR A 296 19.05 38.42 16.13
N PHE A 297 18.59 37.66 15.13
CA PHE A 297 18.47 36.18 15.12
C PHE A 297 17.24 35.56 15.82
N GLY A 298 16.04 35.83 15.28
CA GLY A 298 14.80 35.19 15.70
C GLY A 298 13.88 34.84 14.52
N TYR A 299 14.20 33.77 13.78
CA TYR A 299 13.35 33.29 12.69
C TYR A 299 12.13 32.54 13.23
N ARG A 300 11.06 33.28 13.52
CA ARG A 300 9.70 32.73 13.77
C ARG A 300 8.74 32.96 12.61
N GLN A 301 9.19 33.61 11.55
CA GLN A 301 8.42 33.81 10.32
C GLN A 301 8.96 32.91 9.23
N LEU A 302 8.07 32.14 8.60
CA LEU A 302 8.42 31.38 7.42
C LEU A 302 8.71 32.32 6.27
N SER A 303 9.99 32.42 5.90
CA SER A 303 10.40 33.29 4.81
C SER A 303 9.72 32.87 3.52
N ILE A 304 9.24 33.85 2.73
CA ILE A 304 8.78 33.64 1.35
C ILE A 304 9.81 32.84 0.54
N THR A 305 11.10 33.00 0.86
CA THR A 305 12.22 32.24 0.31
C THR A 305 12.06 30.72 0.48
N THR A 306 11.57 30.25 1.63
CA THR A 306 11.29 28.82 1.88
C THR A 306 10.25 28.28 0.92
N PHE A 307 9.17 29.02 0.71
CA PHE A 307 8.11 28.64 -0.20
C PHE A 307 8.62 28.60 -1.65
N ILE A 308 9.39 29.61 -2.06
CA ILE A 308 9.99 29.67 -3.40
C ILE A 308 10.92 28.48 -3.63
N VAL A 309 11.77 28.12 -2.67
CA VAL A 309 12.66 26.95 -2.79
C VAL A 309 11.87 25.66 -2.92
N LEU A 310 10.82 25.46 -2.11
CA LEU A 310 9.98 24.27 -2.17
C LEU A 310 9.23 24.20 -3.51
N ALA A 311 8.67 25.32 -3.97
CA ALA A 311 8.02 25.44 -5.27
C ALA A 311 8.97 25.12 -6.43
N PHE A 312 10.20 25.64 -6.38
CA PHE A 312 11.21 25.37 -7.40
C PHE A 312 11.62 23.89 -7.44
N LEU A 313 11.88 23.30 -6.27
CA LEU A 313 12.31 21.90 -6.17
C LEU A 313 11.19 20.94 -6.60
N THR A 314 9.95 21.22 -6.21
CA THR A 314 8.79 20.43 -6.65
C THR A 314 8.53 20.60 -8.14
N ALA A 315 8.70 21.79 -8.71
CA ALA A 315 8.64 22.02 -10.15
C ALA A 315 9.70 21.21 -10.90
N ILE A 316 10.94 21.12 -10.40
CA ILE A 316 11.99 20.28 -10.99
C ILE A 316 11.58 18.80 -10.96
N ILE A 317 11.11 18.30 -9.81
CA ILE A 317 10.67 16.90 -9.68
C ILE A 317 9.55 16.58 -10.68
N VAL A 318 8.57 17.47 -10.79
CA VAL A 318 7.45 17.33 -11.72
C VAL A 318 7.92 17.39 -13.17
N ALA A 319 8.81 18.32 -13.51
CA ALA A 319 9.34 18.47 -14.86
C ALA A 319 10.12 17.23 -15.30
N VAL A 320 11.02 16.72 -14.44
CA VAL A 320 11.79 15.50 -14.69
C VAL A 320 10.86 14.30 -14.84
N MET A 321 9.89 14.13 -13.93
CA MET A 321 8.94 13.02 -13.98
C MET A 321 8.09 13.05 -15.25
N SER A 322 7.56 14.23 -15.59
CA SER A 322 6.71 14.43 -16.78
C SER A 322 7.51 14.20 -18.05
N ALA A 323 8.75 14.68 -18.12
CA ALA A 323 9.65 14.45 -19.25
C ALA A 323 9.97 12.96 -19.45
N LEU A 324 10.30 12.23 -18.38
CA LEU A 324 10.55 10.79 -18.43
C LEU A 324 9.30 10.01 -18.85
N SER A 325 8.14 10.38 -18.29
CA SER A 325 6.86 9.75 -18.60
C SER A 325 6.44 9.98 -20.05
N PHE A 326 6.57 11.22 -20.53
CA PHE A 326 6.29 11.59 -21.91
C PHE A 326 7.20 10.84 -22.88
N ARG A 327 8.52 10.81 -22.63
CA ARG A 327 9.48 10.04 -23.43
C ARG A 327 9.14 8.54 -23.46
N TYR A 328 8.75 7.96 -22.32
CA TYR A 328 8.34 6.56 -22.25
C TYR A 328 7.08 6.27 -23.09
N LEU A 329 6.05 7.12 -22.98
CA LEU A 329 4.76 6.92 -23.64
C LEU A 329 4.83 7.14 -25.15
N THR A 330 5.69 8.04 -25.61
CA THR A 330 5.90 8.37 -27.03
C THR A 330 6.95 7.50 -27.72
N SER A 331 7.84 6.86 -26.97
CA SER A 331 8.86 5.97 -27.54
C SER A 331 8.24 4.73 -28.20
N LYS A 332 8.76 4.39 -29.39
CA LYS A 332 8.43 3.16 -30.15
C LYS A 332 8.53 1.91 -29.26
N SER A 333 7.66 0.93 -29.54
CA SER A 333 7.36 -0.21 -28.63
C SER A 333 8.57 -0.96 -28.12
N ASP A 334 9.59 -1.19 -28.95
CA ASP A 334 10.59 -2.25 -28.70
C ASP A 334 12.06 -1.75 -28.64
N SER A 335 12.28 -0.49 -28.27
CA SER A 335 13.66 0.00 -28.11
C SER A 335 14.24 -0.36 -26.74
N LYS A 336 15.52 -0.80 -26.69
CA LYS A 336 16.30 -0.93 -25.43
C LYS A 336 16.29 0.36 -24.60
N ALA A 337 16.21 1.50 -25.30
CA ALA A 337 16.07 2.81 -24.68
C ALA A 337 14.76 2.93 -23.88
N LYS A 338 13.64 2.39 -24.36
CA LYS A 338 12.35 2.42 -23.65
C LYS A 338 12.39 1.64 -22.34
N GLU A 339 13.07 0.50 -22.34
CA GLU A 339 13.27 -0.29 -21.12
C GLU A 339 14.16 0.44 -20.11
N SER A 340 15.25 1.05 -20.58
CA SER A 340 16.13 1.86 -19.73
C SER A 340 15.40 3.06 -19.12
N ILE A 341 14.56 3.74 -19.92
CA ILE A 341 13.70 4.84 -19.42
C ILE A 341 12.71 4.33 -18.39
N LEU A 342 12.11 3.16 -18.60
CA LEU A 342 11.18 2.56 -17.64
C LEU A 342 11.86 2.24 -16.31
N ILE A 343 13.08 1.68 -16.34
CA ILE A 343 13.87 1.38 -15.14
C ILE A 343 14.19 2.68 -14.40
N LEU A 344 14.65 3.71 -15.12
CA LEU A 344 14.93 5.02 -14.54
C LEU A 344 13.68 5.65 -13.93
N LEU A 345 12.53 5.53 -14.59
CA LEU A 345 11.25 6.05 -14.11
C LEU A 345 10.79 5.31 -12.84
N ILE A 346 10.86 3.98 -12.82
CA ILE A 346 10.55 3.18 -11.62
C ILE A 346 11.45 3.60 -10.47
N ALA A 347 12.77 3.70 -10.71
CA ALA A 347 13.73 4.11 -9.68
C ALA A 347 13.43 5.53 -9.16
N PHE A 348 13.23 6.48 -10.07
CA PHE A 348 12.96 7.87 -9.73
C PHE A 348 11.69 8.01 -8.91
N VAL A 349 10.57 7.40 -9.35
CA VAL A 349 9.33 7.51 -8.59
C VAL A 349 9.41 6.82 -7.25
N SER A 350 9.99 5.62 -7.17
CA SER A 350 10.13 4.93 -5.89
C SER A 350 10.91 5.78 -4.88
N VAL A 351 12.01 6.40 -5.32
CA VAL A 351 12.82 7.31 -4.49
C VAL A 351 12.04 8.55 -4.08
N VAL A 352 11.43 9.25 -5.04
CA VAL A 352 10.67 10.48 -4.79
C VAL A 352 9.48 10.21 -3.87
N LEU A 353 8.72 9.15 -4.12
CA LEU A 353 7.57 8.78 -3.30
C LEU A 353 7.99 8.57 -1.85
N VAL A 354 9.06 7.80 -1.63
CA VAL A 354 9.54 7.52 -0.27
C VAL A 354 10.03 8.80 0.41
N ILE A 355 10.84 9.59 -0.30
CA ILE A 355 11.42 10.82 0.26
C ILE A 355 10.33 11.85 0.55
N VAL A 356 9.41 12.12 -0.37
CA VAL A 356 8.39 13.16 -0.17
C VAL A 356 7.38 12.71 0.89
N VAL A 357 6.84 11.49 0.82
CA VAL A 357 5.82 11.03 1.77
C VAL A 357 6.42 10.80 3.15
N PHE A 358 7.46 9.98 3.25
CA PHE A 358 7.94 9.53 4.56
C PHE A 358 9.03 10.42 5.14
N ARG A 359 9.81 11.12 4.30
CA ARG A 359 10.87 11.99 4.79
C ARG A 359 10.42 13.43 4.94
N TRP A 360 9.71 14.00 3.97
CA TRP A 360 9.27 15.40 4.05
C TRP A 360 7.99 15.58 4.85
N ILE A 361 6.99 14.73 4.62
CA ILE A 361 5.70 14.85 5.32
C ILE A 361 5.77 14.17 6.70
N TRP A 362 6.05 12.87 6.71
CA TRP A 362 5.98 12.11 7.96
C TRP A 362 7.17 12.38 8.90
N GLY A 363 8.38 12.55 8.38
CA GLY A 363 9.60 12.70 9.18
C GLY A 363 9.53 13.81 10.24
N PRO A 364 9.22 15.07 9.87
CA PRO A 364 9.09 16.18 10.82
C PRO A 364 7.95 15.96 11.81
N PHE A 365 6.83 15.40 11.34
CA PHE A 365 5.70 15.05 12.21
C PHE A 365 6.10 14.02 13.27
N ALA A 366 6.79 12.95 12.87
CA ALA A 366 7.28 11.91 13.76
C ALA A 366 8.26 12.47 14.79
N TYR A 367 9.16 13.36 14.35
CA TYR A 367 10.13 14.03 15.22
C TYR A 367 9.47 14.88 16.30
N ILE A 368 8.52 15.72 15.90
CA ILE A 368 7.76 16.57 16.83
C ILE A 368 7.02 15.72 17.86
N ARG A 369 6.38 14.63 17.42
CA ARG A 369 5.66 13.72 18.31
C ARG A 369 6.60 13.04 19.30
N TRP A 370 7.74 12.54 18.83
CA TRP A 370 8.74 11.92 19.69
C TRP A 370 9.32 12.91 20.71
N GLN A 371 9.68 14.13 20.29
CA GLN A 371 10.18 15.14 21.22
C GLN A 371 9.14 15.58 22.25
N THR A 372 7.87 15.70 21.83
CA THR A 372 6.76 16.02 22.75
C THR A 372 6.56 14.91 23.78
N TRP A 373 6.75 13.65 23.37
CA TRP A 373 6.69 12.51 24.29
C TRP A 373 7.84 12.54 25.31
N GLN A 374 9.07 12.83 24.86
CA GLN A 374 10.23 12.94 25.76
C GLN A 374 10.13 14.16 26.68
N ASN A 375 9.60 15.28 26.20
CA ASN A 375 9.50 16.54 26.94
C ASN A 375 8.10 17.18 26.81
N PRO A 376 7.09 16.71 27.57
CA PRO A 376 5.69 17.14 27.44
C PRO A 376 5.44 18.63 27.69
N LYS A 377 6.34 19.30 28.43
CA LYS A 377 6.23 20.73 28.78
C LYS A 377 6.60 21.67 27.63
N SER A 378 7.21 21.15 26.56
CA SER A 378 7.69 21.95 25.43
C SER A 378 6.60 22.16 24.36
N LYS A 379 5.59 22.98 24.68
CA LYS A 379 4.52 23.34 23.71
C LYS A 379 5.04 24.11 22.49
N ALA A 380 6.19 24.78 22.61
CA ALA A 380 6.81 25.55 21.53
C ALA A 380 7.28 24.69 20.34
N LEU A 381 7.47 23.37 20.52
CA LEU A 381 7.95 22.46 19.47
C LEU A 381 6.88 22.06 18.46
N ALA A 382 5.60 22.09 18.83
CA ALA A 382 4.49 21.65 17.97
C ALA A 382 4.34 22.54 16.71
N ASN A 383 4.70 23.82 16.80
CA ASN A 383 4.61 24.79 15.71
C ASN A 383 5.87 24.81 14.82
N GLY A 384 6.86 23.96 15.12
CA GLY A 384 8.16 23.92 14.44
C GLY A 384 8.20 23.01 13.19
N TYR A 385 7.06 22.53 12.69
CA TYR A 385 7.02 21.53 11.61
C TYR A 385 7.89 21.91 10.41
N VAL A 386 7.71 23.13 9.90
CA VAL A 386 8.44 23.58 8.72
C VAL A 386 9.94 23.80 9.01
N PHE A 387 10.28 24.19 10.24
CA PHE A 387 11.67 24.31 10.68
C PHE A 387 12.41 22.96 10.62
N TYR A 388 11.77 21.87 11.05
CA TYR A 388 12.36 20.53 10.96
C TYR A 388 12.31 19.94 9.54
N MET A 389 11.28 20.28 8.77
CA MET A 389 11.12 19.83 7.38
C MET A 389 12.20 20.41 6.45
N LEU A 390 12.55 21.69 6.62
CA LEU A 390 13.42 22.41 5.69
C LEU A 390 14.79 21.77 5.48
N PRO A 391 15.59 21.49 6.53
CA PRO A 391 16.90 20.84 6.37
C PRO A 391 16.80 19.50 5.65
N ILE A 392 15.69 18.78 5.86
CA ILE A 392 15.44 17.48 5.22
C ILE A 392 15.20 17.67 3.73
N VAL A 393 14.36 18.64 3.34
CA VAL A 393 14.08 18.97 1.94
C VAL A 393 15.36 19.41 1.21
N PHE A 394 16.19 20.25 1.84
CA PHE A 394 17.47 20.67 1.24
C PHE A 394 18.42 19.50 1.01
N ARG A 395 18.56 18.58 1.97
CA ARG A 395 19.37 17.37 1.80
C ARG A 395 18.81 16.47 0.68
N SER A 396 17.49 16.51 0.44
CA SER A 396 16.86 15.74 -0.64
C SER A 396 17.23 16.22 -2.05
N VAL A 397 17.70 17.47 -2.23
CA VAL A 397 18.22 17.96 -3.52
C VAL A 397 19.33 17.05 -4.04
N ILE A 398 20.22 16.63 -3.14
CA ILE A 398 21.34 15.74 -3.46
C ILE A 398 20.90 14.28 -3.33
N THR A 399 20.11 13.95 -2.31
CA THR A 399 19.71 12.56 -2.04
C THR A 399 18.88 11.97 -3.17
N ILE A 400 17.90 12.70 -3.74
CA ILE A 400 17.00 12.16 -4.78
C ILE A 400 17.78 11.73 -6.04
N PRO A 401 18.64 12.57 -6.65
CA PRO A 401 19.43 12.17 -7.81
C PRO A 401 20.38 11.01 -7.50
N VAL A 402 21.11 11.07 -6.37
CA VAL A 402 22.07 10.02 -5.99
C VAL A 402 21.36 8.69 -5.81
N TYR A 403 20.23 8.68 -5.08
CA TYR A 403 19.48 7.44 -4.84
C TYR A 403 18.84 6.92 -6.10
N THR A 404 18.34 7.79 -6.98
CA THR A 404 17.80 7.39 -8.28
C THR A 404 18.89 6.74 -9.13
N LEU A 405 20.08 7.32 -9.20
CA LEU A 405 21.21 6.78 -9.96
C LEU A 405 21.63 5.42 -9.42
N VAL A 406 21.89 5.32 -8.11
CA VAL A 406 22.25 4.06 -7.44
C VAL A 406 21.20 2.99 -7.70
N LEU A 407 19.93 3.32 -7.47
CA LEU A 407 18.82 2.39 -7.67
C LEU A 407 18.71 1.96 -9.13
N SER A 408 18.80 2.90 -10.08
CA SER A 408 18.73 2.58 -11.52
C SER A 408 19.85 1.62 -11.96
N ALA A 409 21.07 1.80 -11.44
CA ALA A 409 22.21 0.94 -11.72
C ALA A 409 22.01 -0.48 -11.16
N ILE A 410 21.48 -0.61 -9.95
CA ILE A 410 21.23 -1.92 -9.33
C ILE A 410 19.91 -2.56 -9.81
N MET A 411 18.99 -1.82 -10.41
CA MET A 411 17.68 -2.38 -10.79
C MET A 411 17.78 -3.50 -11.83
N VAL A 412 18.72 -3.42 -12.77
CA VAL A 412 18.94 -4.49 -13.78
C VAL A 412 19.30 -5.82 -13.11
N PRO A 413 20.37 -5.91 -12.28
CA PRO A 413 20.66 -7.16 -11.58
C PRO A 413 19.55 -7.57 -10.60
N LEU A 414 18.85 -6.61 -9.97
CA LEU A 414 17.70 -6.91 -9.10
C LEU A 414 16.55 -7.58 -9.86
N ILE A 415 16.21 -7.11 -11.06
CA ILE A 415 15.17 -7.72 -11.91
C ILE A 415 15.55 -9.16 -12.26
N TYR A 416 16.81 -9.39 -12.63
CA TYR A 416 17.32 -10.73 -12.94
C TYR A 416 17.23 -11.67 -11.73
N LEU A 417 17.75 -11.24 -10.57
CA LEU A 417 17.72 -12.01 -9.33
C LEU A 417 16.30 -12.33 -8.88
N ARG A 418 15.39 -11.35 -8.97
CA ARG A 418 13.98 -11.54 -8.61
C ARG A 418 13.29 -12.55 -9.52
N THR A 419 13.58 -12.51 -10.82
CA THR A 419 13.03 -13.49 -11.77
C THR A 419 13.48 -14.90 -11.40
N LYS A 420 14.77 -15.10 -11.11
CA LYS A 420 15.31 -16.39 -10.65
C LYS A 420 14.74 -16.84 -9.30
N TYR A 421 14.55 -15.90 -8.38
CA TYR A 421 13.90 -16.15 -7.10
C TYR A 421 12.47 -16.68 -7.28
N ILE A 422 11.67 -16.01 -8.11
CA ILE A 422 10.29 -16.41 -8.40
C ILE A 422 10.26 -17.77 -9.11
N GLU A 423 11.12 -18.00 -10.10
CA GLU A 423 11.26 -19.29 -10.79
C GLU A 423 11.52 -20.43 -9.79
N LYS A 424 12.54 -20.31 -8.93
CA LYS A 424 12.86 -21.33 -7.92
C LYS A 424 11.72 -21.58 -6.95
N LYS A 425 11.01 -20.52 -6.55
CA LYS A 425 9.85 -20.62 -5.66
C LYS A 425 8.67 -21.38 -6.29
N VAL A 426 8.46 -21.18 -7.59
CA VAL A 426 7.45 -21.94 -8.34
C VAL A 426 7.89 -23.39 -8.47
N VAL A 427 9.15 -23.65 -8.87
CA VAL A 427 9.68 -25.02 -9.01
C VAL A 427 9.60 -25.78 -7.69
N GLY A 428 10.07 -25.23 -6.57
CA GLY A 428 10.03 -25.93 -5.27
C GLY A 428 8.63 -26.12 -4.66
N LYS A 429 7.57 -25.61 -5.30
CA LYS A 429 6.18 -25.84 -4.91
C LYS A 429 5.56 -27.07 -5.62
N TYR A 430 6.19 -27.52 -6.70
CA TYR A 430 5.83 -28.72 -7.47
C TYR A 430 6.88 -29.81 -7.25
#